data_AF-A0A086MKB5-F1
#
_entry.id   AF-A0A086MKB5-F1
#
_cell.length_a   1.000
_cell.length_b   1.000
_cell.length_c   1.000
_cell.angle_alpha   90.00
_cell.angle_beta   90.00
_cell.angle_gamma   90.00
#
_symmetry.space_group_name_H-M   'P 1'
#
loop_
_entity.id
_entity.type
_entity.pdbx_description
1 polymer ?
#
loop_
_entity_poly.entity_id
_entity_poly.type
_entity_poly.pdbx_seq_one_letter_code
_entity_poly.pdbx_strand_id
1 'polypeptide(L)' 'MVEKRTSLRITAHQFRHVAAAMLLKKFPGNYPLVAKVLGHKGTRISMNNYIDLETLEANQIFAALVRENTRSLQLV' A
#
# COMPACT_ATOMS: atom_id res chain seq x y z
N MET A 1 -13.36 -14.51 14.23
CA MET A 1 -12.36 -13.68 14.92
C MET A 1 -10.97 -14.25 14.62
N VAL A 2 -10.02 -13.40 14.22
CA VAL A 2 -8.64 -13.75 13.80
C VAL A 2 -7.83 -14.51 14.87
N GLU A 3 -8.30 -14.53 16.12
CA GLU A 3 -7.65 -15.21 17.24
C GLU A 3 -7.45 -16.72 17.08
N LYS A 4 -8.28 -17.40 16.27
CA LYS A 4 -8.42 -18.86 16.33
C LYS A 4 -7.23 -19.67 15.76
N ARG A 5 -6.19 -19.02 15.22
CA ARG A 5 -5.09 -19.72 14.51
C ARG A 5 -3.67 -19.18 14.79
N THR A 6 -3.51 -17.98 15.33
CA THR A 6 -2.19 -17.32 15.45
C THR A 6 -1.80 -16.94 16.88
N SER A 7 -2.68 -17.19 17.87
CA SER A 7 -2.58 -16.64 19.24
C SER A 7 -2.46 -15.12 19.32
N LEU A 8 -2.58 -14.42 18.18
CA LEU A 8 -2.47 -12.98 18.07
C LEU A 8 -3.87 -12.37 18.16
N ARG A 9 -4.15 -11.68 19.27
CA ARG A 9 -5.37 -10.89 19.42
C ARG A 9 -5.21 -9.58 18.66
N ILE A 10 -5.83 -9.49 17.49
CA ILE A 10 -5.87 -8.26 16.69
C ILE A 10 -7.24 -7.60 16.89
N THR A 11 -7.24 -6.33 17.28
CA THR A 11 -8.45 -5.52 17.35
C THR A 11 -8.99 -5.21 15.96
N ALA A 12 -10.28 -4.90 15.83
CA ALA A 12 -10.85 -4.49 14.55
C ALA A 12 -10.18 -3.24 13.95
N HIS A 13 -9.59 -2.36 14.78
CA HIS A 13 -8.83 -1.21 14.31
C HIS A 13 -7.47 -1.62 13.73
N GLN A 14 -6.73 -2.49 14.42
CA GLN A 14 -5.47 -3.04 13.92
C GLN A 14 -5.67 -3.85 12.63
N PHE A 15 -6.76 -4.61 12.52
CA PHE A 15 -7.10 -5.33 11.30
C PHE A 15 -7.28 -4.38 10.10
N ARG A 16 -7.92 -3.23 10.30
CA ARG A 16 -8.09 -2.22 9.25
C ARG A 16 -6.75 -1.65 8.78
N HIS A 17 -5.81 -1.41 9.69
CA HIS A 17 -4.46 -0.96 9.32
C HIS A 17 -3.69 -2.00 8.52
N VAL A 18 -3.75 -3.27 8.92
CA VAL A 18 -3.14 -4.36 8.15
C VAL A 18 -3.77 -4.45 6.75
N ALA A 19 -5.09 -4.34 6.64
CA ALA A 19 -5.78 -4.36 5.36
C ALA A 19 -5.35 -3.20 4.44
N ALA A 20 -5.21 -1.97 4.97
CA ALA A 20 -4.68 -0.84 4.21
C ALA A 20 -3.26 -1.10 3.70
N ALA A 21 -2.36 -1.54 4.58
CA ALA A 21 -0.97 -1.83 4.21
C ALA A 21 -0.90 -2.92 3.13
N MET A 22 -1.71 -3.98 3.23
CA MET A 22 -1.76 -5.04 2.21
C MET A 22 -2.29 -4.54 0.86
N LEU A 23 -3.31 -3.66 0.88
CA LEU A 23 -3.85 -3.07 -0.35
C LEU A 23 -2.81 -2.18 -1.04
N LEU A 24 -2.15 -1.31 -0.29
CA LEU A 24 -1.15 -0.39 -0.82
C LEU A 24 0.13 -1.10 -1.24
N LYS A 25 0.52 -2.18 -0.58
CA LYS A 25 1.61 -3.05 -1.05
C LYS A 25 1.34 -3.64 -2.43
N LYS A 26 0.09 -4.00 -2.72
CA LYS A 26 -0.31 -4.54 -4.03
C LYS A 26 -0.61 -3.46 -5.06
N PHE A 27 -1.14 -2.32 -4.62
CA PHE A 27 -1.56 -1.20 -5.45
C PHE A 27 -1.03 0.12 -4.86
N PRO A 28 0.28 0.41 -4.98
CA PRO A 28 0.89 1.59 -4.37
C PRO A 28 0.22 2.89 -4.82
N GLY A 29 -0.03 3.79 -3.88
CA GLY A 29 -0.67 5.08 -4.13
C GLY A 29 -2.19 5.05 -4.34
N ASN A 30 -2.84 3.87 -4.30
CA ASN A 30 -4.29 3.76 -4.48
C ASN A 30 -5.08 4.03 -3.18
N TYR A 31 -4.88 5.20 -2.60
CA TYR A 31 -5.57 5.65 -1.39
C TYR A 31 -7.11 5.74 -1.53
N PRO A 32 -7.70 6.05 -2.70
CA PRO A 32 -9.16 6.02 -2.87
C PRO A 32 -9.74 4.62 -2.65
N LEU A 33 -9.04 3.56 -3.09
CA LEU A 33 -9.43 2.18 -2.84
C LEU A 33 -9.39 1.88 -1.33
N VAL A 34 -8.32 2.26 -0.64
CA VAL A 34 -8.21 2.11 0.81
C VAL A 34 -9.33 2.85 1.53
N ALA A 35 -9.62 4.11 1.14
CA ALA A 35 -10.69 4.89 1.74
C ALA A 35 -12.06 4.22 1.57
N LYS A 36 -12.34 3.67 0.39
CA LYS A 36 -13.60 2.96 0.11
C LYS A 36 -13.70 1.65 0.90
N VAL A 37 -12.63 0.87 0.99
CA VAL A 37 -12.61 -0.41 1.72
C VAL A 37 -12.75 -0.19 3.23
N LEU A 38 -12.12 0.85 3.78
CA LEU A 38 -12.13 1.13 5.21
C LEU A 38 -13.26 2.06 5.67
N GLY A 39 -13.98 2.68 4.74
CA GLY A 39 -15.06 3.64 5.03
C GLY A 39 -14.54 5.01 5.49
N HIS A 40 -13.35 5.43 5.06
CA HIS A 40 -12.86 6.78 5.35
C HIS A 40 -13.67 7.82 4.57
N LYS A 41 -13.98 8.94 5.24
CA LYS A 41 -14.75 10.06 4.65
C LYS A 41 -14.04 10.74 3.47
N GLY A 42 -12.74 10.50 3.29
CA GLY A 42 -11.98 11.04 2.18
C GLY A 42 -10.59 10.44 2.07
N THR A 43 -10.03 10.53 0.86
CA THR A 43 -8.73 9.99 0.48
C THR A 43 -7.58 10.58 1.30
N ARG A 44 -7.68 11.86 1.70
CA ARG A 44 -6.65 12.54 2.50
C ARG A 44 -6.37 11.83 3.83
N ILE A 45 -7.39 11.26 4.47
CA ILE A 45 -7.21 10.52 5.72
C ILE A 45 -6.38 9.25 5.48
N SER A 46 -6.69 8.50 4.42
CA SER A 46 -5.90 7.32 4.05
C SER A 46 -4.47 7.69 3.69
N MET A 47 -4.27 8.75 2.90
CA MET A 47 -2.94 9.21 2.52
C MET A 47 -2.11 9.57 3.75
N ASN A 48 -2.62 10.42 4.64
CA ASN A 48 -1.90 10.84 5.85
C ASN A 48 -1.50 9.68 6.77
N ASN A 49 -2.28 8.59 6.79
CA ASN A 49 -2.01 7.44 7.66
C ASN A 49 -1.01 6.45 7.07
N TYR A 50 -0.91 6.37 5.73
CA TYR A 50 -0.27 5.23 5.08
C TYR A 50 0.82 5.59 4.07
N ILE A 51 0.99 6.87 3.70
CA ILE A 51 1.98 7.29 2.69
C ILE A 51 3.41 6.83 3.01
N ASP A 52 3.80 6.85 4.28
CA ASP A 52 5.14 6.46 4.72
C ASP A 52 5.35 4.93 4.70
N LEU A 53 4.29 4.14 4.60
CA LEU A 53 4.37 2.67 4.57
C LEU A 53 4.69 2.12 3.17
N GLU A 54 4.72 2.97 2.15
CA GLU A 54 4.83 2.55 0.74
C GLU A 54 6.19 2.89 0.13
N THR A 55 7.12 3.45 0.92
CA THR A 55 8.42 3.92 0.40
C THR A 55 9.18 2.82 -0.33
N LEU A 56 9.11 1.58 0.16
CA LEU A 56 9.76 0.44 -0.49
C LEU A 56 9.16 0.17 -1.88
N GLU A 57 7.85 0.02 -1.95
CA GLU A 57 7.13 -0.27 -3.19
C GLU A 57 7.26 0.88 -4.20
N ALA A 58 7.21 2.14 -3.74
CA ALA A 58 7.45 3.31 -4.57
C ALA A 58 8.87 3.29 -5.19
N ASN A 59 9.89 2.96 -4.39
CA ASN A 59 11.26 2.81 -4.88
C ASN A 59 11.41 1.66 -5.89
N GLN A 60 10.69 0.55 -5.70
CA GLN A 60 10.69 -0.56 -6.65
C GLN A 60 10.10 -0.16 -8.00
N ILE A 61 8.97 0.56 -7.99
CA ILE A 61 8.34 1.11 -9.20
C ILE A 61 9.30 2.07 -9.90
N PHE A 62 9.90 3.00 -9.15
CA PHE A 62 10.86 3.96 -9.69
C PHE A 62 12.07 3.26 -10.33
N ALA A 63 12.66 2.28 -9.64
CA ALA A 63 13.81 1.54 -10.16
C ALA A 63 13.46 0.73 -11.42
N ALA A 64 12.23 0.20 -11.52
CA ALA A 64 11.77 -0.48 -12.73
C ALA A 64 11.67 0.49 -13.91
N LEU A 65 11.09 1.68 -13.70
CA LEU A 65 10.96 2.72 -14.70
C LEU A 65 12.33 3.20 -15.23
N VAL A 66 13.31 3.38 -14.35
CA VAL A 66 14.68 3.77 -14.75
C VAL A 66 15.33 2.69 -15.60
N ARG A 67 15.19 1.41 -15.23
CA ARG A 67 15.76 0.29 -16.00
C ARG A 67 15.13 0.16 -17.38
N GLU A 68 13.81 0.33 -17.48
CA GLU A 68 13.09 0.29 -18.76
C GLU A 68 13.60 1.38 -19.71
N ASN A 69 13.71 2.63 -19.22
CA ASN A 69 14.20 3.75 -20.01
C ASN A 69 15.69 3.62 -20.38
N THR A 70 16.51 3.02 -19.52
CA THR A 70 17.92 2.78 -19.86
C THR A 70 18.04 1.76 -20.98
N ARG A 71 17.19 0.72 -20.98
CA ARG A 71 17.19 -0.32 -22.01
C ARG A 71 16.68 0.22 -23.36
N SER A 72 15.72 1.13 -23.37
CA SER A 72 15.25 1.77 -24.60
C SER A 72 16.30 2.71 -25.22
N LEU A 73 17.10 3.39 -24.40
CA LEU A 73 18.21 4.25 -24.88
C LEU A 73 19.42 3.47 -25.41
N GLN A 74 19.60 2.20 -25.03
CA GLN A 74 20.67 1.33 -25.57
C GLN A 74 20.31 0.65 -26.90
N LEU A 75 19.06 0.79 -27.37
CA LEU A 75 18.55 0.20 -28.61
C LEU A 75 18.39 1.23 -29.74
N VAL A 76 18.88 2.47 -29.54
CA VAL A 76 18.93 3.57 -30.52
C VAL A 76 20.40 3.92 -30.78
#